data_AF-A0A537JLJ8-F1
#
_entry.id   AF-A0A537JLJ8-F1
#
_cell.length_a   1.000
_cell.length_b   1.000
_cell.length_c   1.000
_cell.angle_alpha   90.00
_cell.angle_beta   90.00
_cell.angle_gamma   90.00
#
_symmetry.space_group_name_H-M   'P 1'
#
loop_
_entity.id
_entity.type
_entity.pdbx_description
1 polymer ?
#
loop_
_entity_poly.entity_id
_entity_poly.type
_entity_poly.pdbx_seq_one_letter_code
_entity_poly.pdbx_strand_id
1 'polypeptide(L)'
;MSNTIANRANRASVLQTILSAGLVAGCFDLLAAIIVYSVVMERTTDRKLLQGIGRAAFGNNTFQDETSLALSGIAVHFFIAFCFTIFYFFVFPYISFLRKQKILSGLLYGAFAWCVMNLAVLPLFHIANIPHKWDSIVRGAVILMFCIGLPISIIVSRYYIKKSAIGSASPTN
;
A
#
# COMPACT_ATOMS: atom_id res chain seq x y z
N MET A 1 24.13 27.12 7.71
CA MET A 1 24.27 26.35 6.45
C MET A 1 24.31 24.83 6.66
N SER A 2 24.96 24.31 7.71
CA SER A 2 25.04 22.86 8.03
C SER A 2 23.67 22.19 8.30
N ASN A 3 22.81 22.82 9.12
CA ASN A 3 21.47 22.28 9.43
C ASN A 3 20.55 22.13 8.20
N THR A 4 20.73 22.96 7.17
CA THR A 4 19.91 22.92 5.95
C THR A 4 20.25 21.71 5.07
N ILE A 5 21.53 21.34 5.00
CA ILE A 5 22.02 20.21 4.21
C ILE A 5 21.62 18.89 4.89
N ALA A 6 21.80 18.79 6.21
CA ALA A 6 21.39 17.62 6.99
C ALA A 6 19.87 17.38 6.93
N ASN A 7 19.06 18.44 6.97
CA ASN A 7 17.61 18.34 6.86
C ASN A 7 17.17 17.90 5.44
N ARG A 8 17.83 18.38 4.39
CA ARG A 8 17.57 17.94 3.00
C ARG A 8 17.90 16.46 2.80
N ALA A 9 19.06 16.00 3.29
CA ALA A 9 19.46 14.60 3.18
C ALA A 9 18.49 13.65 3.90
N ASN A 10 18.02 14.04 5.09
CA ASN A 10 17.05 13.26 5.86
C ASN A 10 15.69 13.19 5.14
N ARG A 11 15.19 14.33 4.62
CA ARG A 11 13.96 14.39 3.84
C ARG A 11 14.02 13.56 2.56
N ALA A 12 15.14 13.60 1.84
CA ALA A 12 15.33 12.79 0.64
C ALA A 12 15.28 11.29 0.96
N SER A 13 15.89 10.85 2.07
CA SER A 13 15.86 9.45 2.49
C SER A 13 14.47 9.00 2.96
N VAL A 14 13.70 9.86 3.64
CA VAL A 14 12.29 9.60 3.99
C VAL A 14 11.46 9.44 2.72
N LEU A 15 11.55 10.40 1.80
CA LEU A 15 10.74 10.40 0.58
C LEU A 15 11.08 9.19 -0.29
N GLN A 16 12.37 8.86 -0.45
CA GLN A 16 12.81 7.67 -1.17
C GLN A 16 12.28 6.38 -0.54
N THR A 17 12.22 6.30 0.80
CA THR A 17 11.68 5.13 1.51
C THR A 17 10.18 4.98 1.27
N ILE A 18 9.41 6.07 1.38
CA ILE A 18 7.96 6.04 1.14
C ILE A 18 7.67 5.69 -0.33
N LEU A 19 8.39 6.32 -1.26
CA LEU A 19 8.21 6.08 -2.69
C LEU A 19 8.55 4.63 -3.07
N SER A 20 9.68 4.12 -2.60
CA SER A 20 10.08 2.73 -2.88
C SER A 20 9.16 1.71 -2.20
N ALA A 21 8.77 1.93 -0.94
CA ALA A 21 7.84 1.05 -0.24
C ALA A 21 6.47 1.00 -0.92
N GLY A 22 5.92 2.16 -1.28
CA GLY A 22 4.61 2.24 -1.93
C GLY A 22 4.64 1.67 -3.34
N LEU A 23 5.71 1.90 -4.11
CA LEU A 23 5.85 1.33 -5.44
C LEU A 23 5.98 -0.20 -5.40
N VAL A 24 6.81 -0.74 -4.50
CA VAL A 24 6.96 -2.20 -4.34
C VAL A 24 5.63 -2.81 -3.89
N ALA A 25 5.00 -2.26 -2.85
CA ALA A 25 3.73 -2.76 -2.35
C ALA A 25 2.62 -2.69 -3.41
N GLY A 26 2.50 -1.57 -4.12
CA GLY A 26 1.55 -1.41 -5.22
C GLY A 26 1.80 -2.39 -6.37
N CYS A 27 3.06 -2.64 -6.74
CA CYS A 27 3.37 -3.65 -7.76
C CYS A 27 3.00 -5.07 -7.31
N PHE A 28 3.30 -5.44 -6.07
CA PHE A 28 2.92 -6.75 -5.52
C PHE A 28 1.40 -6.91 -5.41
N ASP A 29 0.68 -5.86 -5.02
CA ASP A 29 -0.78 -5.88 -4.91
C ASP A 29 -1.45 -5.95 -6.28
N LEU A 30 -0.99 -5.14 -7.24
CA LEU A 30 -1.49 -5.19 -8.61
C LEU A 30 -1.23 -6.55 -9.27
N LEU A 31 -0.03 -7.11 -9.08
CA LEU A 31 0.29 -8.44 -9.61
C LEU A 31 -0.57 -9.53 -8.96
N ALA A 32 -0.76 -9.46 -7.64
CA ALA A 32 -1.63 -10.40 -6.93
C ALA A 32 -3.09 -10.26 -7.39
N ALA A 33 -3.56 -9.04 -7.61
CA ALA A 33 -4.90 -8.78 -8.13
C ALA A 33 -5.05 -9.40 -9.54
N ILE A 34 -4.09 -9.19 -10.44
CA ILE A 34 -4.12 -9.80 -11.78
C ILE A 34 -4.16 -11.33 -11.67
N ILE A 35 -3.27 -11.95 -10.89
CA ILE A 35 -3.23 -13.41 -10.74
C ILE A 35 -4.55 -13.94 -10.17
N VAL A 36 -5.07 -13.33 -9.11
CA VAL A 36 -6.26 -13.84 -8.42
C VAL A 36 -7.53 -13.63 -9.26
N TYR A 37 -7.68 -12.47 -9.90
CA TYR A 37 -8.88 -12.18 -10.70
C TYR A 37 -8.86 -12.87 -12.08
N SER A 38 -7.68 -13.01 -12.69
CA SER A 38 -7.50 -13.58 -14.02
C SER A 38 -7.36 -15.11 -13.98
N VAL A 39 -6.46 -15.63 -13.11
CA VAL A 39 -6.13 -17.07 -13.07
C VAL A 39 -7.01 -17.84 -12.09
N VAL A 40 -7.28 -17.29 -10.91
CA VAL A 40 -7.94 -18.06 -9.84
C VAL A 40 -9.46 -17.94 -9.88
N MET A 41 -9.96 -16.77 -10.23
CA MET A 41 -11.40 -16.51 -10.28
C MET A 41 -11.98 -16.72 -11.69
N GLU A 42 -11.18 -16.67 -12.76
CA GLU A 42 -11.61 -16.72 -14.17
C GLU A 42 -12.74 -15.74 -14.53
N ARG A 43 -12.98 -14.73 -13.67
CA ARG A 43 -14.21 -13.92 -13.71
C ARG A 43 -14.08 -12.66 -14.54
N THR A 44 -12.87 -12.13 -14.71
CA THR A 44 -12.65 -10.82 -15.32
C THR A 44 -11.27 -10.72 -15.96
N THR A 45 -11.20 -10.15 -17.16
CA THR A 45 -9.94 -9.73 -17.79
C THR A 45 -9.29 -8.60 -16.99
N ASP A 46 -7.97 -8.58 -16.91
CA ASP A 46 -7.14 -7.58 -16.19
C ASP A 46 -7.60 -6.13 -16.44
N ARG A 47 -8.01 -5.82 -17.69
CA ARG A 47 -8.55 -4.52 -18.09
C ARG A 47 -9.86 -4.16 -17.40
N LYS A 48 -10.78 -5.11 -17.22
CA LYS A 48 -12.10 -4.84 -16.61
C LYS A 48 -11.99 -4.52 -15.13
N LEU A 49 -11.01 -5.10 -14.42
CA LEU A 49 -10.75 -4.77 -13.02
C LEU A 49 -10.30 -3.31 -12.89
N LEU A 50 -9.29 -2.92 -13.68
CA LEU A 50 -8.75 -1.55 -13.69
C LEU A 50 -9.79 -0.53 -14.17
N GLN A 51 -10.54 -0.86 -15.21
CA GLN A 51 -11.66 -0.03 -15.68
C GLN A 51 -12.75 0.10 -14.62
N GLY A 52 -13.01 -0.95 -13.83
CA GLY A 52 -13.94 -0.91 -12.70
C GLY A 52 -13.52 0.10 -11.64
N ILE A 53 -12.24 0.11 -11.27
CA ILE A 53 -11.68 1.10 -10.34
C ILE A 53 -11.78 2.51 -10.93
N GLY A 54 -11.41 2.69 -12.20
CA GLY A 54 -11.50 3.98 -12.90
C GLY A 54 -12.94 4.51 -12.95
N ARG A 55 -13.91 3.65 -13.27
CA ARG A 55 -15.35 3.98 -13.28
C ARG A 55 -15.86 4.35 -11.90
N ALA A 56 -15.42 3.63 -10.89
CA ALA A 56 -15.84 3.88 -9.53
C ALA A 56 -15.28 5.22 -9.00
N ALA A 57 -14.05 5.59 -9.41
CA ALA A 57 -13.40 6.82 -9.00
C ALA A 57 -13.87 8.07 -9.76
N PHE A 58 -14.04 7.96 -11.07
CA PHE A 58 -14.29 9.11 -11.94
C PHE A 58 -15.70 9.13 -12.54
N GLY A 59 -16.47 8.05 -12.43
CA GLY A 59 -17.78 7.89 -13.06
C GLY A 59 -17.73 7.24 -14.45
N ASN A 60 -18.87 6.66 -14.86
CA ASN A 60 -18.96 5.85 -16.08
C ASN A 60 -18.78 6.61 -17.40
N ASN A 61 -18.98 7.94 -17.41
CA ASN A 61 -19.02 8.75 -18.63
C ASN A 61 -17.83 9.71 -18.79
N THR A 62 -16.82 9.58 -17.91
CA THR A 62 -15.73 10.58 -17.83
C THR A 62 -14.63 10.34 -18.87
N PHE A 63 -14.48 9.12 -19.35
CA PHE A 63 -13.49 8.75 -20.36
C PHE A 63 -14.17 8.20 -21.60
N GLN A 64 -13.80 8.72 -22.78
CA GLN A 64 -14.34 8.27 -24.07
C GLN A 64 -13.71 6.97 -24.53
N ASP A 65 -12.47 6.70 -24.10
CA ASP A 65 -11.70 5.52 -24.46
C ASP A 65 -11.46 4.59 -23.26
N GLU A 66 -11.58 3.30 -23.52
CA GLU A 66 -11.41 2.24 -22.52
C GLU A 66 -9.98 2.11 -21.97
N THR A 67 -8.99 2.64 -22.70
CA THR A 67 -7.57 2.59 -22.32
C THR A 67 -7.24 3.66 -21.29
N SER A 68 -7.65 4.91 -21.50
CA SER A 68 -7.48 5.98 -20.51
C SER A 68 -8.21 5.68 -19.21
N LEU A 69 -9.36 5.02 -19.29
CA LEU A 69 -10.10 4.54 -18.12
C LEU A 69 -9.33 3.47 -17.31
N ALA A 70 -8.64 2.54 -17.99
CA ALA A 70 -7.81 1.56 -17.30
C ALA A 70 -6.57 2.22 -16.65
N LEU A 71 -5.94 3.19 -17.34
CA LEU A 71 -4.79 3.91 -16.83
C LEU A 71 -5.13 4.76 -15.60
N SER A 72 -6.30 5.39 -15.58
CA SER A 72 -6.79 6.12 -14.41
C SER A 72 -7.05 5.18 -13.23
N GLY A 73 -7.55 3.97 -13.49
CA GLY A 73 -7.65 2.89 -12.48
C GLY A 73 -6.30 2.52 -11.87
N ILE A 74 -5.24 2.38 -12.68
CA ILE A 74 -3.87 2.16 -12.19
C ILE A 74 -3.41 3.32 -11.32
N ALA A 75 -3.64 4.56 -11.76
CA ALA A 75 -3.24 5.75 -11.00
C ALA A 75 -3.91 5.81 -9.62
N VAL A 76 -5.22 5.53 -9.56
CA VAL A 76 -5.98 5.47 -8.29
C VAL A 76 -5.48 4.32 -7.41
N HIS A 77 -5.20 3.15 -7.99
CA HIS A 77 -4.67 2.01 -7.25
C HIS A 77 -3.33 2.34 -6.58
N PHE A 78 -2.38 2.90 -7.32
CA PHE A 78 -1.10 3.33 -6.75
C PHE A 78 -1.28 4.45 -5.72
N PHE A 79 -2.19 5.40 -5.96
CA PHE A 79 -2.49 6.46 -5.00
C PHE A 79 -2.95 5.89 -3.65
N ILE A 80 -3.87 4.93 -3.65
CA ILE A 80 -4.34 4.24 -2.44
C ILE A 80 -3.18 3.50 -1.75
N ALA A 81 -2.36 2.76 -2.50
CA ALA A 81 -1.18 2.07 -1.97
C ALA A 81 -0.18 3.05 -1.31
N PHE A 82 0.02 4.23 -1.90
CA PHE A 82 0.82 5.30 -1.29
C PHE A 82 0.21 5.84 -0.01
N CYS A 83 -1.12 6.08 0.03
CA CYS A 83 -1.80 6.51 1.26
C CYS A 83 -1.59 5.53 2.42
N PHE A 84 -1.75 4.23 2.17
CA PHE A 84 -1.46 3.20 3.18
C PHE A 84 0.02 3.22 3.59
N THR A 85 0.94 3.28 2.63
CA THR A 85 2.38 3.34 2.92
C THR A 85 2.75 4.52 3.81
N ILE A 86 2.22 5.72 3.50
CA ILE A 86 2.44 6.93 4.29
C ILE A 86 1.88 6.73 5.71
N PHE A 87 0.66 6.22 5.83
CA PHE A 87 0.05 5.96 7.12
C PHE A 87 0.89 4.99 7.98
N TYR A 88 1.35 3.87 7.41
CA TYR A 88 2.22 2.95 8.13
C TYR A 88 3.55 3.59 8.53
N PHE A 89 4.17 4.37 7.64
CA PHE A 89 5.42 5.07 7.93
C PHE A 89 5.28 6.01 9.13
N PHE A 90 4.16 6.73 9.23
CA PHE A 90 3.89 7.61 10.36
C PHE A 90 3.57 6.84 11.64
N VAL A 91 2.83 5.73 11.58
CA VAL A 91 2.46 4.95 12.77
C VAL A 91 3.63 4.12 13.32
N PHE A 92 4.53 3.65 12.46
CA PHE A 92 5.69 2.83 12.82
C PHE A 92 6.51 3.34 14.03
N PRO A 93 6.93 4.62 14.10
CA PRO A 93 7.73 5.13 15.22
C PRO A 93 6.97 5.23 16.56
N TYR A 94 5.64 5.35 16.55
CA TYR A 94 4.85 5.54 17.77
C TYR A 94 4.63 4.24 18.55
N ILE A 95 4.64 3.10 17.87
CA ILE A 95 4.31 1.81 18.49
C ILE A 95 5.59 0.98 18.63
N SER A 96 6.13 0.93 19.85
CA SER A 96 7.34 0.16 20.18
C SER A 96 7.23 -1.34 19.88
N PHE A 97 6.02 -1.90 19.85
CA PHE A 97 5.77 -3.29 19.46
C PHE A 97 6.11 -3.58 17.98
N LEU A 98 5.86 -2.61 17.09
CA LEU A 98 6.14 -2.74 15.65
C LEU A 98 7.64 -2.87 15.35
N ARG A 99 8.49 -2.28 16.21
CA ARG A 99 9.95 -2.39 16.10
C ARG A 99 10.51 -3.76 16.47
N LYS A 100 9.85 -4.48 17.39
CA LYS A 100 10.32 -5.80 17.85
C LYS A 100 9.90 -6.92 16.90
N GLN A 101 8.71 -6.83 16.31
CA GLN A 101 8.11 -7.90 15.51
C GLN A 101 7.64 -7.40 14.14
N LYS A 102 8.59 -7.08 13.25
CA LYS A 102 8.34 -6.52 11.90
C LYS A 102 7.41 -7.37 11.01
N ILE A 103 7.42 -8.69 11.17
CA ILE A 103 6.58 -9.59 10.36
C ILE A 103 5.13 -9.52 10.88
N LEU A 104 4.95 -9.69 12.19
CA LEU A 104 3.64 -9.62 12.82
C LEU A 104 3.00 -8.24 12.63
N SER A 105 3.81 -7.17 12.68
CA SER A 105 3.31 -5.82 12.39
C SER A 105 2.81 -5.66 10.96
N GLY A 106 3.51 -6.23 9.99
CA GLY A 106 3.10 -6.24 8.59
C GLY A 106 1.80 -7.02 8.39
N LEU A 107 1.66 -8.18 9.03
CA LEU A 107 0.44 -8.99 8.98
C LEU A 107 -0.76 -8.26 9.61
N LEU A 108 -0.60 -7.73 10.82
CA LEU A 108 -1.65 -6.96 11.49
C LEU A 108 -2.04 -5.72 10.68
N TYR A 109 -1.05 -5.05 10.09
CA TYR A 109 -1.30 -3.89 9.25
C TYR A 109 -2.04 -4.24 7.95
N GLY A 110 -1.70 -5.37 7.31
CA GLY A 110 -2.44 -5.81 6.13
C GLY A 110 -3.88 -6.23 6.44
N ALA A 111 -4.14 -6.84 7.61
CA ALA A 111 -5.51 -7.04 8.11
C ALA A 111 -6.25 -5.72 8.26
N PHE A 112 -5.62 -4.73 8.89
CA PHE A 112 -6.19 -3.40 9.04
C PHE A 112 -6.45 -2.74 7.68
N ALA A 113 -5.50 -2.80 6.75
CA ALA A 113 -5.66 -2.27 5.40
C ALA A 113 -6.82 -2.95 4.65
N TRP A 114 -6.99 -4.26 4.80
CA TRP A 114 -8.14 -4.98 4.26
C TRP A 114 -9.45 -4.47 4.86
N CYS A 115 -9.53 -4.27 6.18
CA CYS A 115 -10.71 -3.69 6.82
C CYS A 115 -11.02 -2.29 6.28
N VAL A 116 -10.01 -1.41 6.18
CA VAL A 116 -10.19 -0.05 5.64
C VAL A 116 -10.63 -0.10 4.17
N MET A 117 -10.04 -0.98 3.36
CA MET A 117 -10.47 -1.15 1.97
C MET A 117 -11.94 -1.56 1.89
N ASN A 118 -12.37 -2.55 2.68
CA ASN A 118 -13.72 -3.08 2.61
C ASN A 118 -14.78 -2.17 3.26
N LEU A 119 -14.44 -1.48 4.35
CA LEU A 119 -15.40 -0.71 5.15
C LEU A 119 -15.41 0.80 4.83
N ALA A 120 -14.32 1.35 4.28
CA ALA A 120 -14.25 2.76 3.95
C ALA A 120 -14.10 2.98 2.45
N VAL A 121 -13.09 2.35 1.82
CA VAL A 121 -12.73 2.66 0.44
C VAL A 121 -13.76 2.13 -0.56
N LEU A 122 -14.17 0.86 -0.47
CA LEU A 122 -15.18 0.29 -1.36
C LEU A 122 -16.53 1.05 -1.28
N PRO A 123 -17.06 1.39 -0.08
CA PRO A 123 -18.24 2.24 0.03
C PRO A 123 -18.09 3.63 -0.58
N LEU A 124 -16.93 4.28 -0.39
CA LEU A 124 -16.64 5.59 -1.00
C LEU A 124 -16.68 5.55 -2.53
N PHE A 125 -16.27 4.42 -3.12
CA PHE A 125 -16.33 4.18 -4.55
C PHE A 125 -17.67 3.61 -5.02
N HIS A 126 -18.69 3.54 -4.16
CA HIS A 126 -19.99 2.92 -4.44
C HIS A 126 -19.90 1.48 -4.97
N ILE A 127 -18.81 0.77 -4.65
CA ILE A 127 -18.63 -0.63 -5.01
C ILE A 127 -19.26 -1.46 -3.89
N ALA A 128 -20.50 -1.90 -4.10
CA ALA A 128 -21.22 -2.75 -3.16
C ALA A 128 -20.70 -4.20 -3.21
N ASN A 129 -19.46 -4.41 -2.77
CA ASN A 129 -18.84 -5.73 -2.63
C ASN A 129 -18.23 -5.88 -1.24
N ILE A 130 -19.07 -5.91 -0.20
CA ILE A 130 -18.62 -6.52 1.05
C ILE A 130 -18.65 -8.03 0.80
N PRO A 131 -17.50 -8.73 0.76
CA PRO A 131 -17.49 -10.16 0.51
C PRO A 131 -18.23 -10.86 1.65
N HIS A 132 -19.41 -11.42 1.35
CA HIS A 132 -20.22 -12.16 2.32
C HIS A 132 -19.73 -13.61 2.51
N LYS A 133 -18.84 -14.08 1.64
CA LYS A 133 -18.27 -15.42 1.72
C LYS A 133 -16.92 -15.43 2.42
N TRP A 134 -16.77 -16.37 3.35
CA TRP A 134 -15.53 -16.57 4.11
C TRP A 134 -14.30 -16.78 3.23
N ASP A 135 -14.43 -17.50 2.11
CA ASP A 135 -13.32 -17.71 1.18
C ASP A 135 -12.77 -16.42 0.56
N SER A 136 -13.64 -15.45 0.31
CA SER A 136 -13.27 -14.18 -0.32
C SER A 136 -12.69 -13.21 0.69
N ILE A 137 -13.21 -13.21 1.92
CA ILE A 137 -12.66 -12.45 3.05
C ILE A 137 -11.23 -12.91 3.35
N VAL A 138 -11.03 -14.21 3.56
CA VAL A 138 -9.71 -14.76 3.92
C VAL A 138 -8.71 -14.50 2.81
N ARG A 139 -9.08 -14.74 1.54
CA ARG A 139 -8.19 -14.53 0.40
C ARG A 139 -7.78 -13.06 0.26
N GLY A 140 -8.73 -12.13 0.34
CA GLY A 140 -8.44 -10.70 0.28
C GLY A 140 -7.55 -10.26 1.44
N ALA A 141 -7.82 -10.71 2.66
CA ALA A 141 -7.03 -10.36 3.83
C ALA A 141 -5.59 -10.89 3.69
N VAL A 142 -5.42 -12.15 3.27
CA VAL A 142 -4.11 -12.76 3.02
C VAL A 142 -3.35 -11.98 1.95
N ILE A 143 -3.98 -11.61 0.82
CA ILE A 143 -3.30 -10.83 -0.22
C ILE A 143 -2.78 -9.51 0.35
N LEU A 144 -3.60 -8.73 1.06
CA LEU A 144 -3.14 -7.45 1.62
C LEU A 144 -2.10 -7.64 2.73
N MET A 145 -2.18 -8.71 3.52
CA MET A 145 -1.14 -9.06 4.51
C MET A 145 0.23 -9.27 3.86
N PHE A 146 0.30 -10.01 2.77
CA PHE A 146 1.56 -10.38 2.13
C PHE A 146 2.04 -9.36 1.09
N CYS A 147 1.14 -8.79 0.30
CA CYS A 147 1.49 -7.89 -0.82
C CYS A 147 1.58 -6.42 -0.41
N ILE A 148 0.84 -5.99 0.61
CA ILE A 148 0.90 -4.62 1.13
C ILE A 148 1.66 -4.60 2.46
N GLY A 149 1.15 -5.32 3.46
CA GLY A 149 1.62 -5.21 4.84
C GLY A 149 3.08 -5.62 5.04
N LEU A 150 3.47 -6.76 4.49
CA LEU A 150 4.82 -7.32 4.65
C LEU A 150 5.92 -6.47 3.97
N PRO A 151 5.85 -6.11 2.67
CA PRO A 151 6.88 -5.30 2.02
C PRO A 151 7.00 -3.91 2.65
N ILE A 152 5.88 -3.25 2.97
CA ILE A 152 5.90 -1.94 3.64
C ILE A 152 6.60 -2.06 5.00
N SER A 153 6.23 -3.05 5.81
CA SER A 153 6.84 -3.24 7.12
C SER A 153 8.35 -3.48 7.05
N ILE A 154 8.79 -4.30 6.11
CA ILE A 154 10.21 -4.60 5.93
C ILE A 154 11.00 -3.36 5.49
N ILE A 155 10.51 -2.62 4.51
CA ILE A 155 11.21 -1.45 3.97
C ILE A 155 11.27 -0.32 5.03
N VAL A 156 10.16 -0.04 5.69
CA VAL A 156 10.08 1.00 6.73
C VAL A 156 10.92 0.62 7.95
N SER A 157 10.87 -0.64 8.41
CA SER A 157 11.70 -1.08 9.54
C SER A 157 13.19 -0.97 9.24
N ARG A 158 13.64 -1.28 8.02
CA ARG A 158 15.04 -1.11 7.60
C ARG A 158 15.48 0.35 7.65
N TYR A 159 14.62 1.29 7.25
CA TYR A 159 14.91 2.72 7.35
C TYR A 159 15.13 3.16 8.80
N TYR A 160 14.21 2.79 9.71
CA TYR A 160 14.31 3.19 11.12
C TYR A 160 15.47 2.51 11.85
N ILE A 161 15.78 1.25 11.56
CA ILE A 161 16.96 0.56 12.14
C ILE A 161 18.25 1.24 11.69
N LYS A 162 18.39 1.54 10.39
CA LYS A 162 19.56 2.23 9.85
C LYS A 162 19.72 3.63 10.47
N LYS A 163 18.61 4.36 10.65
CA LYS A 163 18.60 5.67 11.31
C LYS A 163 19.05 5.59 12.78
N SER A 164 18.61 4.58 13.53
CA SER A 164 19.05 4.35 14.91
C SER A 164 20.54 4.02 15.01
N ALA A 165 21.07 3.19 14.09
CA ALA A 165 22.49 2.84 14.05
C ALA A 165 23.40 4.03 13.73
N ILE A 166 22.97 4.91 12.81
CA ILE A 166 23.70 6.14 12.47
C ILE A 166 23.63 7.15 13.65
N GLY A 167 22.49 7.24 14.34
CA GLY A 167 22.34 8.12 15.51
C GLY A 167 23.20 7.70 16.71
N SER A 168 23.43 6.40 16.91
CA SER A 168 24.34 5.88 17.94
C SER A 168 25.83 5.96 17.57
N ALA A 169 26.16 6.24 16.31
CA ALA A 169 27.53 6.33 15.81
C ALA A 169 28.08 7.77 15.81
N SER A 170 27.32 8.77 16.26
CA SER A 170 27.86 10.10 16.56
C SER A 170 28.51 10.05 17.94
N PRO A 171 29.85 10.06 18.05
CA PRO A 171 30.50 10.19 19.34
C PRO A 171 30.09 11.55 19.91
N THR A 172 29.69 11.57 21.17
CA THR A 172 29.86 12.75 22.01
C THR A 172 31.34 13.15 21.93
N ASN A 173 31.63 14.29 21.31
CA ASN A 173 32.82 15.12 21.56
C ASN A 173 32.53 16.52 21.02
#